data_AF-A0A6J7HLX5-F1
#
_entry.id   AF-A0A6J7HLX5-F1
#
_cell.length_a   1.000
_cell.length_b   1.000
_cell.length_c   1.000
_cell.angle_alpha   90.00
_cell.angle_beta   90.00
_cell.angle_gamma   90.00
#
_symmetry.space_group_name_H-M   'P 1'
#
loop_
_entity.id
_entity.type
_entity.pdbx_description
1 polymer ?
#
loop_
_entity_poly.entity_id
_entity_poly.type
_entity_poly.pdbx_seq_one_letter_code
_entity_poly.pdbx_strand_id
1 'polypeptide(L)'
;MASSKSISEIVQDLWDLLVAYARQETIDPLRNIGRYLAFGVGGMIVITLGVFLLGLSGLRALQTQTGDVFVGFWSWVPYLIVALVFSGLVALAISRIGKGSVGARSTSALPGANR
;
A
#
# COMPACT_ATOMS: atom_id res chain seq x y z
N MET A 1 -23.48 -15.97 -52.43
CA MET A 1 -22.31 -16.82 -52.09
C MET A 1 -22.04 -16.64 -50.61
N ALA A 2 -22.57 -17.53 -49.77
CA ALA A 2 -22.23 -17.56 -48.35
C ALA A 2 -20.84 -18.22 -48.25
N SER A 3 -19.81 -17.42 -47.95
CA SER A 3 -18.48 -17.95 -47.68
C SER A 3 -18.56 -18.81 -46.42
N SER A 4 -18.47 -20.14 -46.56
CA SER A 4 -18.39 -21.06 -45.44
C SER A 4 -17.04 -20.88 -44.77
N LYS A 5 -16.96 -19.94 -43.84
CA LYS A 5 -15.79 -19.74 -42.99
C LYS A 5 -15.39 -21.10 -42.42
N SER A 6 -14.14 -21.49 -42.64
CA SER A 6 -13.64 -22.78 -42.16
C SER A 6 -13.72 -22.79 -40.63
N ILE A 7 -14.03 -23.94 -40.01
CA ILE A 7 -14.14 -24.05 -38.54
C ILE A 7 -12.85 -23.54 -37.87
N SER A 8 -11.68 -23.74 -38.50
CA SER A 8 -10.40 -23.24 -38.01
C SER A 8 -10.31 -21.70 -38.02
N GLU A 9 -10.95 -21.06 -39.00
CA GLU A 9 -11.00 -19.61 -39.15
C GLU A 9 -11.92 -18.99 -38.08
N ILE A 10 -13.02 -19.69 -37.76
CA ILE A 10 -13.92 -19.31 -36.65
C ILE A 10 -13.20 -19.42 -35.30
N VAL A 11 -12.44 -20.50 -35.09
CA VAL A 11 -11.66 -20.69 -33.86
C VAL A 11 -10.59 -19.61 -33.70
N GLN A 12 -9.92 -19.22 -34.78
CA GLN A 12 -8.95 -18.12 -34.74
C GLN A 12 -9.61 -16.78 -34.41
N ASP A 13 -10.76 -16.47 -35.03
CA ASP A 13 -11.50 -15.24 -34.71
C ASP A 13 -11.96 -15.19 -33.24
N LEU A 14 -12.44 -16.30 -32.68
CA LEU A 14 -12.85 -16.36 -31.28
C LEU A 14 -11.66 -16.22 -30.33
N TRP A 15 -10.52 -16.79 -30.70
CA TRP A 15 -9.29 -16.64 -29.93
C TRP A 15 -8.81 -15.18 -29.92
N ASP A 16 -8.81 -14.52 -31.08
CA ASP A 16 -8.42 -13.11 -31.19
C ASP A 16 -9.37 -12.20 -30.41
N LEU A 17 -10.68 -12.46 -30.45
CA LEU A 17 -11.68 -11.75 -29.63
C LEU A 17 -11.46 -11.97 -28.13
N LEU A 18 -11.17 -13.20 -27.70
CA LEU A 18 -10.90 -13.52 -26.30
C LEU A 18 -9.64 -12.81 -25.80
N VAL A 19 -8.56 -12.85 -26.57
CA VAL A 19 -7.30 -12.18 -26.25
C VAL A 19 -7.51 -10.66 -26.22
N ALA A 20 -8.22 -10.10 -27.20
CA ALA A 20 -8.54 -8.68 -27.23
C ALA A 20 -9.35 -8.24 -26.01
N TYR A 21 -10.37 -9.01 -25.63
CA TYR A 21 -11.18 -8.74 -24.44
C TYR A 21 -10.37 -8.85 -23.15
N ALA A 22 -9.63 -9.95 -22.98
CA ALA A 22 -8.77 -10.15 -21.82
C ALA A 22 -7.77 -8.99 -21.68
N ARG A 23 -7.22 -8.52 -22.80
CA ARG A 23 -6.28 -7.40 -22.83
C ARG A 23 -6.94 -6.06 -22.52
N GLN A 24 -8.16 -5.84 -23.00
CA GLN A 24 -8.93 -4.62 -22.73
C GLN A 24 -9.34 -4.54 -21.26
N GLU A 25 -9.83 -5.65 -20.70
CA GLU A 25 -10.28 -5.73 -19.32
C GLU A 25 -9.12 -5.75 -18.32
N THR A 26 -7.89 -6.12 -18.72
CA THR A 26 -6.72 -6.14 -17.81
C THR A 26 -5.78 -4.95 -17.93
N ILE A 27 -5.60 -4.36 -19.11
CA ILE A 27 -4.64 -3.26 -19.28
C ILE A 27 -5.14 -1.96 -18.62
N ASP A 28 -6.42 -1.64 -18.75
CA ASP A 28 -7.00 -0.45 -18.13
C ASP A 28 -6.90 -0.47 -16.59
N PRO A 29 -7.22 -1.57 -15.88
CA PRO A 29 -6.97 -1.63 -14.44
C PRO A 29 -5.48 -1.63 -14.09
N LEU A 30 -4.62 -2.29 -14.87
CA LEU A 30 -3.18 -2.34 -14.59
C LEU A 30 -2.51 -0.97 -14.72
N ARG A 31 -2.94 -0.15 -15.69
CA ARG A 31 -2.46 1.23 -15.85
C ARG A 31 -2.82 2.10 -14.64
N ASN A 32 -3.99 1.87 -14.04
CA ASN A 32 -4.40 2.62 -12.86
C ASN A 32 -3.62 2.18 -11.61
N ILE A 33 -3.35 0.87 -11.44
CA ILE A 33 -2.51 0.34 -10.35
C ILE A 33 -1.09 0.91 -10.40
N GLY A 34 -0.51 1.07 -11.60
CA GLY A 34 0.84 1.60 -11.77
C GLY A 34 1.05 2.96 -11.09
N ARG A 35 0.07 3.87 -11.18
CA ARG A 35 0.15 5.18 -10.52
C ARG A 35 0.04 5.07 -9.00
N TYR A 36 -0.87 4.26 -8.48
CA TYR A 36 -0.99 4.03 -7.04
C TYR A 36 0.26 3.38 -6.46
N LEU A 37 0.84 2.42 -7.17
CA LEU A 37 2.08 1.77 -6.78
C LEU A 37 3.26 2.76 -6.80
N ALA A 38 3.36 3.61 -7.83
CA ALA A 38 4.40 4.63 -7.91
C ALA A 38 4.34 5.60 -6.71
N PHE A 39 3.16 6.10 -6.37
CA PHE A 39 2.97 6.94 -5.18
C PHE A 39 3.19 6.17 -3.87
N GLY A 40 2.79 4.89 -3.82
CA GLY A 40 3.01 4.03 -2.66
C GLY A 40 4.51 3.80 -2.39
N VAL A 41 5.27 3.46 -3.43
CA VAL A 41 6.73 3.26 -3.33
C VAL A 41 7.45 4.57 -3.03
N GLY A 42 7.09 5.66 -3.72
CA GLY A 42 7.66 6.98 -3.44
C GLY A 42 7.39 7.43 -2.00
N GLY A 43 6.16 7.26 -1.53
CA GLY A 43 5.76 7.54 -0.16
C GLY A 43 6.52 6.67 0.85
N MET A 44 6.66 5.37 0.58
CA MET A 44 7.43 4.45 1.44
C MET A 44 8.87 4.93 1.60
N ILE A 45 9.53 5.30 0.51
CA ILE A 45 10.94 5.76 0.55
C ILE A 45 11.05 7.03 1.41
N VAL A 46 10.23 8.04 1.14
CA VAL A 46 10.27 9.32 1.87
C VAL A 46 9.96 9.13 3.36
N ILE A 47 8.92 8.37 3.69
CA ILE A 47 8.53 8.11 5.08
C ILE A 47 9.60 7.29 5.80
N THR A 48 10.12 6.24 5.18
CA THR A 48 11.18 5.40 5.78
C THR A 48 12.42 6.23 6.06
N LEU A 49 12.86 7.05 5.09
CA LEU A 49 14.00 7.95 5.27
C LEU A 49 13.74 8.97 6.38
N GLY A 50 12.58 9.62 6.39
CA GLY A 50 12.22 10.61 7.41
C GLY A 50 12.22 10.01 8.82
N VAL A 51 11.54 8.88 9.01
CA VAL A 51 11.49 8.19 10.30
C VAL A 51 12.87 7.72 10.73
N PHE A 52 13.68 7.19 9.80
CA PHE A 52 15.03 6.74 10.10
C PHE A 52 15.94 7.90 10.54
N LEU A 53 15.93 9.02 9.81
CA LEU A 53 16.71 10.21 10.16
C LEU A 53 16.26 10.82 11.49
N LEU A 54 14.96 10.83 11.79
CA LEU A 54 14.44 11.26 13.09
C LEU A 54 14.92 10.34 14.22
N GLY A 55 14.94 9.02 14.01
CA GLY A 55 15.48 8.08 14.99
C GLY A 55 16.98 8.28 15.24
N LEU A 56 17.77 8.52 14.19
CA LEU A 56 19.19 8.85 14.32
C LEU A 56 19.41 10.17 15.07
N SER A 57 18.65 11.21 14.72
CA SER A 57 18.70 12.51 15.38
C SER A 57 18.33 12.38 16.87
N GLY A 58 17.26 11.65 17.17
CA GLY A 58 16.84 11.37 18.55
C GLY A 58 17.88 10.59 19.34
N LEU A 59 18.44 9.53 18.76
CA LEU A 59 19.55 8.78 19.35
C LEU A 59 20.74 9.69 19.67
N ARG A 60 21.10 10.53 18.70
CA ARG A 60 22.22 11.46 18.87
C ARG A 60 21.93 12.48 19.95
N ALA A 61 20.73 13.04 19.99
CA ALA A 61 20.31 13.99 21.01
C ALA A 61 20.34 13.37 22.42
N LEU A 62 19.89 12.13 22.59
CA LEU A 62 19.98 11.40 23.86
C LEU A 62 21.43 11.19 24.28
N GLN A 63 22.33 10.93 23.34
CA GLN A 63 23.75 10.72 23.65
C GLN A 63 24.51 12.02 23.91
N THR A 64 24.15 13.14 23.25
CA THR A 64 24.91 14.39 23.35
C THR A 64 24.34 15.36 24.38
N GLN A 65 23.03 15.40 24.57
CA GLN A 65 22.39 16.36 25.47
C GLN A 65 22.21 15.83 26.88
N THR A 66 22.28 14.51 27.08
CA THR A 66 22.14 13.89 28.42
C THR A 66 23.50 13.67 29.09
N GLY A 67 24.60 14.13 28.48
CA GLY A 67 25.95 14.12 29.07
C GLY A 67 26.39 12.71 29.48
N ASP A 68 26.89 12.57 30.71
CA ASP A 68 27.42 11.30 31.24
C ASP A 68 26.34 10.32 31.73
N VAL A 69 25.05 10.63 31.62
CA VAL A 69 23.97 9.76 32.12
C VAL A 69 23.95 8.40 31.43
N PHE A 70 24.32 8.35 30.15
CA PHE A 70 24.29 7.13 29.33
C PHE A 70 25.70 6.59 29.02
N VAL A 71 26.69 6.84 29.86
CA VAL A 71 28.05 6.28 29.67
C VAL A 71 28.26 4.99 30.47
N GLY A 72 29.31 4.24 30.14
CA GLY A 72 29.64 2.98 30.81
C GLY A 72 28.54 1.91 30.66
N PHE A 73 28.06 1.37 31.78
CA PHE A 73 27.03 0.31 31.79
C PHE A 73 25.69 0.75 31.20
N TRP A 74 25.37 2.04 31.18
CA TRP A 74 24.10 2.57 30.68
C TRP A 74 24.11 2.92 29.18
N SER A 75 25.21 2.64 28.47
CA SER A 75 25.39 2.96 27.04
C SER A 75 24.40 2.30 26.11
N TRP A 76 23.78 1.18 26.50
CA TRP A 76 22.76 0.50 25.70
C TRP A 76 21.37 1.17 25.77
N VAL A 77 21.10 1.99 26.79
CA VAL A 77 19.76 2.55 27.04
C VAL A 77 19.26 3.48 25.93
N PRO A 78 20.07 4.43 25.39
CA PRO A 78 19.64 5.26 24.27
C PRO A 78 19.18 4.43 23.06
N TYR A 79 19.87 3.34 22.77
CA TYR A 79 19.52 2.43 21.67
C TYR A 79 18.22 1.69 21.95
N LEU A 80 18.00 1.24 23.19
CA LEU A 80 16.75 0.58 23.59
C LEU A 80 15.56 1.54 23.49
N ILE A 81 15.71 2.80 23.91
CA ILE A 81 14.65 3.82 23.79
C ILE A 81 14.26 4.00 22.32
N VAL A 82 15.24 4.21 21.43
CA VAL A 82 14.96 4.43 20.00
C VAL A 82 14.37 3.17 19.35
N ALA A 83 14.83 1.98 19.73
CA ALA A 83 14.25 0.72 19.28
C ALA A 83 12.78 0.60 19.67
N LEU A 84 12.42 0.91 20.93
CA LEU A 84 11.03 0.92 21.39
C LEU A 84 10.18 1.93 20.63
N VAL A 85 10.69 3.13 20.35
CA VAL A 85 10.00 4.14 19.54
C VAL A 85 9.69 3.58 18.14
N PHE A 86 10.66 2.98 17.46
CA PHE A 86 10.45 2.35 16.16
C PHE A 86 9.46 1.18 16.23
N SER A 87 9.56 0.30 17.23
CA SER A 87 8.58 -0.77 17.45
C SER A 87 7.17 -0.22 17.64
N GLY A 88 7.03 0.89 18.39
CA GLY A 88 5.75 1.58 18.58
C GLY A 88 5.19 2.15 17.28
N LEU A 89 6.03 2.77 16.45
CA LEU A 89 5.63 3.27 15.13
C LEU A 89 5.20 2.13 14.20
N VAL A 90 5.91 1.00 14.21
CA VAL A 90 5.53 -0.20 13.44
C VAL A 90 4.19 -0.75 13.92
N ALA A 91 4.00 -0.91 15.23
CA ALA A 91 2.73 -1.36 15.79
C ALA A 91 1.58 -0.41 15.43
N LEU A 92 1.82 0.90 15.49
CA LEU A 92 0.85 1.91 15.07
C LEU A 92 0.53 1.80 13.57
N ALA A 93 1.55 1.63 12.71
CA ALA A 93 1.34 1.44 11.28
C ALA A 93 0.49 0.19 11.00
N ILE A 94 0.82 -0.95 11.62
CA ILE A 94 0.04 -2.20 11.51
C ILE A 94 -1.40 -1.97 11.96
N SER A 95 -1.63 -1.25 13.06
CA SER A 95 -2.97 -0.97 13.58
C SER A 95 -3.87 -0.16 12.63
N ARG A 96 -3.28 0.51 11.62
CA ARG A 96 -3.99 1.36 10.66
C ARG A 96 -4.33 0.67 9.34
N ILE A 97 -3.71 -0.47 9.03
CA ILE A 97 -3.91 -1.19 7.75
C ILE A 97 -5.36 -1.69 7.59
N GLY A 98 -6.09 -1.95 8.68
CA GLY A 98 -7.47 -2.52 8.63
C GLY A 98 -8.62 -1.57 8.98
N LYS A 99 -8.37 -0.31 9.35
CA LYS A 99 -9.43 0.63 9.82
C LYS A 99 -10.01 1.55 8.73
N GLY A 100 -9.56 1.40 7.48
CA GLY A 100 -10.21 2.03 6.34
C GLY A 100 -11.51 1.29 6.01
N SER A 101 -12.63 1.76 6.55
CA SER A 101 -13.98 1.29 6.27
C SER A 101 -14.30 1.36 4.77
N VAL A 102 -13.99 0.29 4.04
CA VAL A 102 -14.61 0.02 2.74
C VAL A 102 -16.04 -0.40 3.03
N GLY A 103 -16.99 0.51 2.83
CA GLY A 103 -18.40 0.17 2.75
C GLY A 103 -19.28 0.50 3.97
N ALA A 104 -19.16 1.69 4.56
CA ALA A 104 -20.30 2.29 5.24
C ALA A 104 -21.20 3.00 4.20
N ARG A 105 -21.72 2.25 3.22
CA ARG A 105 -22.87 2.71 2.43
C ARG A 105 -24.08 2.22 3.19
N SER A 106 -24.70 3.10 3.96
CA SER A 106 -26.05 2.91 4.48
C SER A 106 -27.01 2.69 3.30
N THR A 107 -27.19 1.44 2.87
CA THR A 107 -28.35 1.03 2.10
C THR A 107 -29.52 0.96 3.06
N SER A 108 -30.05 2.11 3.43
CA SER A 108 -31.35 2.21 4.09
C SER A 108 -32.03 3.49 3.61
N ALA A 109 -32.73 3.38 2.47
CA ALA A 109 -34.04 3.98 2.22
C ALA A 109 -34.27 4.14 0.71
N LEU A 110 -34.82 3.13 0.05
CA LEU A 110 -35.89 3.28 -0.93
C LEU A 110 -36.59 1.92 -1.10
N PRO A 111 -37.72 1.70 -0.41
CA PRO A 111 -38.84 1.07 -1.10
C PRO A 111 -40.02 2.03 -1.20
N GLY A 112 -40.31 2.46 -2.43
CA GLY A 112 -41.61 3.02 -2.82
C GLY A 112 -42.68 1.93 -2.76
N ALA A 113 -43.07 1.55 -1.56
CA ALA A 113 -44.20 0.69 -1.27
C ALA A 113 -45.30 1.52 -0.61
N ASN A 114 -45.82 2.52 -1.30
CA ASN A 114 -47.11 3.10 -0.97
C ASN A 114 -47.88 3.58 -2.21
N ARG A 115 -48.82 2.71 -2.60
CA ARG A 115 -50.09 2.98 -3.30
C ARG A 115 -50.02 3.18 -4.80
#